data_AF-A0A3D2SNB2-F1
#
_entry.id   AF-A0A3D2SNB2-F1
#
_cell.length_a   1.000
_cell.length_b   1.000
_cell.length_c   1.000
_cell.angle_alpha   90.00
_cell.angle_beta   90.00
_cell.angle_gamma   90.00
#
_symmetry.space_group_name_H-M   'P 1'
#
loop_
_entity.id
_entity.type
_entity.pdbx_description
1 polymer ?
#
loop_
_entity_poly.entity_id
_entity_poly.type
_entity_poly.pdbx_seq_one_letter_code
_entity_poly.pdbx_strand_id
1 'polypeptide(L)' 'MTQTALDQLKQVTTVVADSSDLEAIRQFRPLDATTNPSLITAAAS' A
#
# COMPACT_ATOMS: atom_id res chain seq x y z
N MET A 1 -0.58 -20.01 13.50
CA MET A 1 -1.05 -19.18 12.37
C MET A 1 0.10 -19.07 11.38
N THR A 2 -0.12 -19.38 10.11
CA THR A 2 0.92 -19.23 9.08
C THR A 2 1.02 -17.76 8.70
N GLN A 3 2.20 -17.15 8.84
CA GLN A 3 2.43 -15.77 8.43
C GLN A 3 2.40 -15.64 6.91
N THR A 4 1.75 -14.61 6.39
CA THR A 4 1.73 -14.36 4.94
C THR A 4 3.09 -13.87 4.45
N ALA A 5 3.31 -13.94 3.13
CA ALA A 5 4.53 -13.37 2.54
C ALA A 5 4.66 -11.85 2.82
N LEU A 6 3.53 -11.13 2.87
CA LEU A 6 3.50 -9.71 3.22
C LEU A 6 3.94 -9.47 4.67
N ASP A 7 3.48 -10.31 5.61
CA ASP A 7 3.86 -10.21 7.02
C ASP A 7 5.36 -10.47 7.23
N GLN A 8 5.94 -11.40 6.46
CA GLN A 8 7.38 -11.67 6.47
C GLN A 8 8.17 -10.51 5.87
N LEU A 9 7.70 -9.92 4.76
CA LEU A 9 8.37 -8.80 4.10
C LEU A 9 8.43 -7.55 5.01
N LYS A 10 7.36 -7.26 5.75
CA LYS A 10 7.30 -6.15 6.72
C LYS A 10 8.35 -6.23 7.83
N GLN A 11 8.94 -7.40 8.09
CA GLN A 11 9.97 -7.59 9.13
C GLN A 11 11.37 -7.15 8.67
N VAL A 12 11.62 -7.09 7.36
CA VAL A 12 12.95 -6.82 6.80
C VAL A 12 12.99 -5.57 5.92
N THR A 13 11.83 -5.06 5.51
CA THR A 13 11.71 -3.92 4.60
C THR A 13 10.53 -3.05 5.00
N THR A 14 10.66 -1.74 4.77
CA THR A 14 9.52 -0.81 4.84
C THR A 14 8.59 -1.03 3.66
N VAL A 15 7.35 -1.46 3.94
CA VAL A 15 6.31 -1.62 2.92
C VAL A 15 5.56 -0.30 2.72
N VAL A 16 5.45 0.11 1.45
CA VAL A 16 4.76 1.33 0.99
C VAL A 16 3.65 0.93 0.02
N ALA A 17 2.48 1.55 0.13
CA ALA A 17 1.40 1.34 -0.85
C ALA A 17 1.51 2.35 -2.00
N ASP A 18 1.61 1.88 -3.25
CA ASP A 18 1.60 2.72 -4.43
C ASP A 18 0.18 2.90 -4.97
N SER A 19 -0.62 3.71 -4.28
CA SER A 19 -2.04 3.89 -4.60
C SER A 19 -2.59 5.21 -4.05
N SER A 20 -3.57 5.76 -4.76
CA SER A 20 -4.44 6.85 -4.32
C SER A 20 -5.75 6.36 -3.67
N ASP A 21 -6.00 5.04 -3.66
CA ASP A 21 -7.19 4.43 -3.06
C ASP A 21 -7.05 4.31 -1.54
N LEU A 22 -7.89 5.06 -0.82
CA LEU A 22 -7.91 5.09 0.63
C LEU A 22 -8.38 3.78 1.27
N GLU A 23 -9.24 3.00 0.61
CA GLU A 23 -9.68 1.70 1.15
C GLU A 23 -8.55 0.67 1.09
N ALA A 24 -7.79 0.64 0.00
CA ALA A 24 -6.59 -0.18 -0.10
C ALA A 24 -5.56 0.19 0.98
N ILE A 25 -5.32 1.49 1.19
CA ILE A 25 -4.40 1.97 2.24
C ILE A 25 -4.88 1.51 3.63
N ARG A 26 -6.19 1.60 3.91
CA ARG A 26 -6.78 1.13 5.18
C ARG A 26 -6.64 -0.38 5.38
N GLN A 27 -6.82 -1.16 4.32
CA GLN A 27 -6.72 -2.62 4.35
C GLN A 27 -5.29 -3.07 4.65
N PHE A 28 -4.30 -2.52 3.93
CA PHE A 28 -2.92 -3.00 4.01
C PHE A 28 -2.09 -2.34 5.12
N ARG A 29 -2.55 -1.19 5.63
CA ARG A 29 -1.87 -0.37 6.65
C ARG A 29 -0.36 -0.30 6.39
N PRO A 30 0.04 0.25 5.23
CA PRO A 30 1.46 0.45 4.94
C PRO A 30 2.04 1.50 5.89
N LEU A 31 3.37 1.61 5.96
CA LEU A 31 3.99 2.69 6.72
C LEU A 31 3.80 4.02 5.99
N ASP A 32 4.12 4.04 4.70
CA ASP A 32 3.94 5.19 3.81
C ASP A 32 3.06 4.81 2.61
N ALA A 33 2.59 5.81 1.88
CA ALA A 33 1.94 5.62 0.59
C ALA A 33 2.55 6.57 -0.45
N THR A 34 2.73 6.08 -1.68
CA THR A 34 3.15 6.89 -2.82
C THR A 34 2.01 7.09 -3.77
N THR A 35 1.95 8.29 -4.36
CA THR A 35 1.06 8.59 -5.48
C THR A 35 1.89 9.16 -6.63
N ASN A 36 1.29 9.15 -7.81
CA ASN A 36 1.84 9.80 -9.00
C ASN A 36 0.68 10.35 -9.84
N PRO A 37 0.93 11.20 -10.86
CA PRO A 37 -0.13 11.83 -11.64
C PRO A 37 -1.13 10.84 -12.26
N SER A 38 -0.67 9.65 -12.69
CA SER A 38 -1.53 8.62 -13.26
C SER A 38 -2.49 8.05 -12.21
N LEU A 39 -2.00 7.75 -11.00
CA LEU A 39 -2.83 7.26 -9.89
C LEU A 39 -3.83 8.32 -9.41
N ILE A 40 -3.44 9.59 -9.40
CA ILE A 40 -4.37 10.68 -9.08
C ILE A 40 -5.46 10.81 -10.15
N THR A 41 -5.06 10.75 -11.42
CA THR A 41 -6.01 10.81 -12.54
C THR A 41 -7.03 9.68 -12.44
N ALA A 42 -6.58 8.46 -12.17
CA ALA A 42 -7.45 7.28 -12.04
C ALA A 42 -8.41 7.35 -10.84
N ALA A 43 -8.03 8.03 -9.75
CA ALA A 43 -8.92 8.21 -8.59
C ALA A 43 -9.92 9.37 -8.77
N ALA A 44 -9.64 10.31 -9.67
CA ALA A 44 -10.50 11.45 -9.95
C ALA A 44 -11.56 11.16 -11.04
N SER A 45 -11.41 10.05 -11.78
CA SER A 45 -12.32 9.56 -12.80
C SER A 45 -13.29 8.50 -12.25
#